data_AF-E9I548-F1
#
_entry.id   AF-E9I548-F1
#
_cell.length_a   1.000
_cell.length_b   1.000
_cell.length_c   1.000
_cell.angle_alpha   90.00
_cell.angle_beta   90.00
_cell.angle_gamma   90.00
#
_symmetry.space_group_name_H-M   'P 1'
#
loop_
_entity.id
_entity.type
_entity.pdbx_description
1 polymer ?
#
loop_
_entity_poly.entity_id
_entity_poly.type
_entity_poly.pdbx_seq_one_letter_code
_entity_poly.pdbx_strand_id
1 'polypeptide(L)'
;MQTLLKRGIGVHHSGILPILKEVVEMLFQEGLVKVFFSCATETFAMGVNMPAKTVVFDTILKHDGTGFRNLLPAVYIQMAGRAGRRGLDTTGTVYNY
;
A
#
# COMPACT_ATOMS: atom_id res chain seq x y z
N MET A 1 -3.91 14.81 8.35
CA MET A 1 -3.57 13.43 8.76
C MET A 1 -4.34 12.93 9.97
N GLN A 2 -4.30 13.65 11.11
CA GLN A 2 -4.89 13.15 12.38
C GLN A 2 -6.37 12.78 12.27
N THR A 3 -7.19 13.55 11.55
CA THR A 3 -8.63 13.26 11.36
C THR A 3 -8.87 12.01 10.52
N LEU A 4 -7.99 11.69 9.57
CA LEU A 4 -8.06 10.48 8.74
C LEU A 4 -7.64 9.25 9.54
N LEU A 5 -6.55 9.36 10.31
CA LEU A 5 -6.07 8.28 11.17
C LEU A 5 -7.09 7.92 12.26
N LYS A 6 -7.76 8.92 12.85
CA LYS A 6 -8.88 8.70 13.79
C LYS A 6 -10.07 7.97 13.15
N ARG A 7 -10.22 8.04 11.83
CA ARG A 7 -11.24 7.31 11.06
C ARG A 7 -10.74 5.95 10.54
N GLY A 8 -9.51 5.55 10.89
CA GLY A 8 -8.88 4.31 10.42
C GLY A 8 -8.38 4.37 8.97
N ILE A 9 -8.11 5.58 8.45
CA ILE A 9 -7.59 5.81 7.10
C ILE A 9 -6.16 6.35 7.19
N GLY A 10 -5.20 5.58 6.67
CA GLY A 10 -3.81 5.97 6.53
C GLY A 10 -3.48 6.36 5.09
N VAL A 11 -2.61 7.35 4.91
CA VAL A 11 -2.07 7.73 3.60
C VAL A 11 -0.55 7.63 3.68
N HIS A 12 0.08 7.10 2.64
CA HIS A 12 1.53 6.95 2.57
C HIS A 12 2.02 7.35 1.17
N HIS A 13 2.81 8.42 1.10
CA HIS A 13 3.50 8.84 -0.12
C HIS A 13 4.86 9.46 0.23
N SER A 14 5.74 9.59 -0.77
CA SER A 14 7.11 10.10 -0.59
C SER A 14 7.18 11.46 0.10
N GLY A 15 6.21 12.34 -0.15
CA GLY A 15 6.09 13.68 0.44
C GLY A 15 5.65 13.75 1.92
N ILE A 16 5.37 12.63 2.59
CA ILE A 16 5.08 12.61 4.03
C ILE A 16 6.39 12.58 4.84
N LEU A 17 6.41 13.32 5.96
CA LEU A 17 7.48 13.31 6.95
C LEU A 17 7.82 11.86 7.37
N PRO A 18 9.11 11.47 7.43
CA PRO A 18 9.52 10.10 7.79
C PRO A 18 8.90 9.60 9.09
N ILE A 19 8.88 10.44 10.13
CA ILE A 19 8.29 10.08 11.43
C ILE A 19 6.80 9.77 11.35
N LEU A 20 6.08 10.46 10.46
CA LEU A 20 4.66 10.22 10.29
C LEU A 20 4.43 8.93 9.50
N LYS A 21 5.33 8.55 8.58
CA LYS A 21 5.27 7.26 7.88
C LYS A 21 5.39 6.11 8.88
N GLU A 22 6.41 6.15 9.75
CA GLU A 22 6.61 5.13 10.79
C GLU A 22 5.38 4.99 11.70
N VAL A 23 4.77 6.11 12.11
CA VAL A 23 3.55 6.07 12.94
C VAL A 23 2.38 5.41 12.22
N VAL A 24 2.16 5.73 10.93
CA VAL A 24 1.09 5.07 10.15
C VAL A 24 1.39 3.59 9.95
N GLU A 25 2.67 3.23 9.76
CA GLU A 25 3.09 1.83 9.61
C GLU A 25 2.84 1.01 10.88
N MET A 26 3.20 1.54 12.04
CA MET A 26 2.91 0.91 13.34
C MET A 26 1.40 0.75 13.55
N LEU A 27 0.61 1.79 13.33
CA LEU A 27 -0.85 1.75 13.49
C LEU A 27 -1.53 0.77 12.51
N PHE A 28 -0.94 0.54 11.35
CA PHE A 28 -1.44 -0.47 10.40
C PHE A 28 -1.10 -1.88 10.87
N GLN A 29 0.11 -2.12 11.39
CA GLN A 29 0.47 -3.42 11.96
C GLN A 29 -0.40 -3.78 13.17
N GLU A 30 -0.80 -2.79 13.97
CA GLU A 30 -1.75 -2.97 15.08
C GLU A 30 -3.21 -3.17 14.61
N GLY A 31 -3.50 -3.02 13.31
CA GLY A 31 -4.84 -3.19 12.74
C GLY A 31 -5.81 -2.05 13.03
N LEU A 32 -5.33 -0.91 13.53
CA LEU A 32 -6.13 0.28 13.79
C LEU A 32 -6.45 1.06 12.51
N VAL A 33 -5.55 0.97 11.51
CA VAL A 33 -5.77 1.51 10.17
C VAL A 33 -6.36 0.42 9.28
N LYS A 34 -7.62 0.57 8.90
CA LYS A 34 -8.35 -0.39 8.06
C LYS A 34 -8.15 -0.15 6.57
N VAL A 35 -7.93 1.10 6.18
CA VAL A 35 -7.74 1.50 4.78
C VAL A 35 -6.43 2.26 4.67
N PHE A 36 -5.54 1.78 3.81
CA PHE A 36 -4.23 2.36 3.61
C PHE A 36 -4.06 2.73 2.15
N PHE A 37 -3.98 4.04 1.88
CA PHE A 37 -3.72 4.56 0.55
C PHE A 37 -2.23 4.79 0.39
N SER A 38 -1.59 3.89 -0.36
CA SER A 38 -0.22 4.11 -0.82
C SER A 38 -0.27 4.60 -2.25
N CYS A 39 0.27 5.80 -2.49
CA CYS A 39 0.60 6.16 -3.87
C CYS A 39 1.84 5.33 -4.22
N ALA A 40 1.61 4.20 -4.89
CA ALA A 40 2.62 3.17 -5.07
C ALA A 40 3.75 3.65 -6.00
N THR A 41 4.72 4.37 -5.43
CA THR A 41 6.08 4.39 -5.95
C THR A 41 6.71 3.02 -5.62
N GLU A 42 7.45 2.44 -6.57
CA GLU A 42 8.08 1.10 -6.52
C GLU A 42 8.73 0.75 -5.17
N THR A 43 9.18 1.74 -4.40
CA THR A 43 9.82 1.60 -3.10
C THR A 43 8.93 1.07 -1.97
N PHE A 44 7.62 1.37 -1.93
CA PHE A 44 6.78 0.91 -0.81
C PHE A 44 6.61 -0.61 -0.80
N ALA A 45 6.53 -1.22 -1.99
CA ALA A 45 6.42 -2.67 -2.13
C ALA A 45 7.70 -3.42 -1.70
N MET A 46 8.86 -2.76 -1.72
CA MET A 46 10.15 -3.41 -1.44
C MET A 46 10.58 -3.38 0.03
N GLY A 47 10.11 -2.42 0.85
CA GLY A 47 10.72 -2.16 2.16
C GLY A 47 9.93 -2.57 3.41
N VAL A 48 8.61 -2.69 3.33
CA VAL A 48 7.76 -2.75 4.53
C VAL A 48 7.04 -4.10 4.63
N ASN A 49 7.19 -4.77 5.77
CA ASN A 49 6.46 -6.02 6.07
C ASN A 49 5.02 -5.70 6.51
N MET A 50 4.20 -5.37 5.53
CA MET A 50 2.82 -4.92 5.74
C MET A 50 1.84 -5.77 4.91
N PRO A 51 1.48 -6.97 5.39
CA PRO A 51 0.50 -7.80 4.69
C PRO A 51 -0.91 -7.22 4.89
N ALA A 52 -1.62 -7.00 3.78
CA ALA A 52 -2.99 -6.50 3.75
C ALA A 52 -3.94 -7.62 3.34
N LYS A 53 -5.19 -7.63 3.83
CA LYS A 53 -6.18 -8.62 3.40
C LYS A 53 -6.51 -8.48 1.90
N THR A 54 -6.58 -7.23 1.43
CA THR A 54 -6.96 -6.88 0.07
C THR A 54 -6.04 -5.80 -0.46
N VAL A 55 -5.59 -5.94 -1.70
CA VAL A 55 -4.86 -4.90 -2.44
C VAL A 55 -5.74 -4.45 -3.59
N VAL A 56 -5.84 -3.14 -3.78
CA VAL A 56 -6.63 -2.53 -4.86
C VAL A 56 -5.71 -1.65 -5.70
N PHE A 57 -5.71 -1.89 -7.00
CA PHE A 57 -5.04 -1.06 -7.98
C PHE A 57 -6.07 -0.13 -8.63
N ASP A 58 -5.90 1.18 -8.42
CA ASP A 58 -6.68 2.22 -9.09
C ASP A 58 -6.25 2.38 -10.56
N THR A 59 -4.95 2.19 -10.84
CA THR A 59 -4.42 2.15 -12.19
C THR A 59 -3.20 1.25 -12.28
N ILE A 60 -3.04 0.58 -13.42
CA ILE A 60 -1.82 -0.17 -13.76
C ILE A 60 -0.83 0.66 -14.59
N LEU A 61 -1.16 1.93 -14.85
CA LEU A 61 -0.32 2.88 -15.55
C LEU A 61 0.49 3.70 -14.55
N LYS A 62 1.80 3.69 -14.71
CA LYS A 62 2.75 4.45 -13.91
C LYS A 62 3.32 5.59 -14.74
N HIS A 63 3.41 6.77 -14.14
CA HIS A 63 4.15 7.89 -14.72
C HIS A 63 5.64 7.78 -14.39
N ASP A 64 6.49 7.64 -15.40
CA ASP A 64 7.95 7.54 -15.23
C ASP A 64 8.68 8.90 -15.29
N GLY A 65 7.92 10.00 -15.31
CA GLY A 65 8.46 11.37 -15.41
C GLY A 65 8.38 11.96 -16.82
N THR A 66 8.34 11.12 -17.85
CA THR A 66 8.21 11.52 -19.27
C THR A 66 6.87 11.10 -19.89
N GLY A 67 6.24 10.05 -19.38
CA GLY A 67 4.97 9.55 -19.87
C GLY A 67 4.41 8.44 -19.00
N PHE A 68 3.21 7.98 -19.35
CA PHE A 68 2.56 6.84 -18.72
C PHE A 68 2.97 5.55 -19.40
N ARG A 69 3.43 4.57 -18.62
CA ARG A 69 3.70 3.21 -19.08
C ARG A 69 3.02 2.19 -18.19
N ASN A 70 2.80 0.98 -18.70
CA ASN A 70 2.34 -0.13 -17.87
C ASN A 70 3.37 -0.48 -16.80
N LEU A 71 2.88 -0.89 -15.63
CA LEU A 71 3.69 -1.48 -14.57
C LEU A 71 4.44 -2.71 -15.09
N LEU A 72 5.70 -2.85 -14.66
CA LEU A 72 6.46 -4.06 -14.91
C LEU A 72 5.80 -5.24 -14.18
N PRO A 73 5.73 -6.44 -14.78
CA PRO A 73 5.15 -7.62 -14.13
C PRO A 73 5.77 -7.91 -12.76
N ALA A 74 7.08 -7.70 -12.61
CA ALA A 74 7.79 -7.88 -11.34
C ALA A 74 7.27 -6.94 -10.24
N VAL A 75 7.01 -5.66 -10.58
CA VAL A 75 6.49 -4.66 -9.64
C VAL A 75 5.04 -4.97 -9.28
N TYR A 76 4.25 -5.36 -10.28
CA TYR A 76 2.87 -5.80 -10.04
C TYR A 76 2.82 -6.99 -9.08
N ILE A 77 3.64 -8.02 -9.30
CA ILE A 77 3.70 -9.19 -8.42
C ILE A 77 4.15 -8.80 -7.01
N GLN A 78 5.13 -7.90 -6.87
CA GLN A 78 5.57 -7.41 -5.55
C GLN A 78 4.44 -6.68 -4.79
N MET A 79 3.64 -5.86 -5.48
CA MET A 79 2.52 -5.15 -4.87
C MET A 79 1.36 -6.11 -4.55
N ALA A 80 0.95 -6.94 -5.51
CA ALA A 80 -0.13 -7.90 -5.37
C ALA A 80 0.19 -8.98 -4.32
N GLY A 81 1.47 -9.36 -4.18
CA GLY A 81 1.94 -10.32 -3.20
C GLY A 81 1.84 -9.86 -1.74
N ARG A 82 1.48 -8.59 -1.50
CA ARG A 82 1.12 -8.08 -0.17
C ARG A 82 -0.32 -8.42 0.21
N ALA A 83 -1.14 -8.88 -0.74
CA ALA A 83 -2.49 -9.36 -0.46
C ALA A 83 -2.45 -10.75 0.20
N GLY A 84 -3.16 -10.88 1.32
CA GLY A 84 -3.23 -12.09 2.14
C GLY A 84 -2.28 -12.02 3.34
N ARG A 85 -2.85 -12.06 4.54
CA ARG A 85 -2.07 -12.17 5.78
C ARG A 85 -1.90 -13.63 6.15
N ARG A 86 -0.65 -14.12 6.11
CA ARG A 86 -0.30 -15.51 6.45
C ARG A 86 -0.77 -15.84 7.87
N GLY A 87 -1.61 -16.85 8.00
CA GLY A 87 -2.15 -17.32 9.29
C GLY A 87 -3.41 -16.59 9.77
N LEU A 88 -3.85 -15.53 9.10
CA LEU A 88 -5.09 -14.80 9.42
C LEU A 88 -6.14 -14.92 8.31
N ASP A 89 -5.72 -14.83 7.05
CA ASP A 89 -6.61 -14.91 5.90
C ASP A 89 -6.31 -16.20 5.11
N THR A 90 -7.37 -16.90 4.67
CA THR A 90 -7.26 -18.13 3.86
C THR A 90 -6.89 -17.82 2.40
N THR A 91 -7.28 -16.65 1.91
CA THR A 91 -6.98 -16.15 0.57
C THR A 91 -6.67 -14.66 0.61
N GLY A 92 -5.77 -14.20 -0.26
CA GLY A 92 -5.54 -12.78 -0.52
C GLY A 92 -6.37 -12.32 -1.71
N THR A 93 -6.99 -11.15 -1.61
CA THR A 93 -7.81 -10.60 -2.71
C THR A 93 -7.13 -9.43 -3.38
N VAL A 94 -7.11 -9.42 -4.72
CA VAL A 94 -6.56 -8.34 -5.52
C VAL A 94 -7.64 -7.82 -6.47
N TYR A 95 -7.88 -6.52 -6.48
CA TYR A 95 -8.80 -5.86 -7.41
C TYR A 95 -8.03 -4.90 -8.32
N ASN A 96 -8.30 -4.96 -9.62
CA ASN A 96 -7.81 -4.01 -10.62
C ASN A 96 -9.03 -3.26 -11.17
N TYR A 97 -9.01 -1.92 -11.10
CA TYR A 97 -10.00 -1.05 -11.74
C TYR A 97 -9.53 -0.62 -13.13
#